data_AF-A0A1F2QWK4-F1
#
_entry.id   AF-A0A1F2QWK4-F1
#
_cell.length_a   1.000
_cell.length_b   1.000
_cell.length_c   1.000
_cell.angle_alpha   90.00
_cell.angle_beta   90.00
_cell.angle_gamma   90.00
#
_symmetry.space_group_name_H-M   'P 1'
#
loop_
_entity.id
_entity.type
_entity.pdbx_description
1 polymer ?
#
loop_
_entity_poly.entity_id
_entity_poly.type
_entity_poly.pdbx_seq_one_letter_code
_entity_poly.pdbx_strand_id
1 'polypeptide(L)'
;MRAEDGPGPPLAVCLTYRWNRFLDGKDEGRDAETPEENPGAAVVSVLERGEAPFAIVTNGKHWRLYSAKTHSRATNYYEIDLEETLALDDPGDSFRYFWLLLRAPSFVPREKLVDGEPVQACFIDDLLRGSEHYAKRLGDRLKDRIFEEIFPHLAEGFIEHLRGRDGKSGAVTQDDLDRIFQGTLTFLYRLLFLLYAEARDLLPVKEIRGYFERSLTRIKQEIAERSGDVTDEVSDRLRKAMSVTSCALYDRLADLFRIVDQGDPDRNVPVYNGGLFLTQPDEDDRSAEAETARFLLAHKIPDRHLALGLDLLARDDDEKTFQRFPSITSRSVSVSSAASTRACWSSACASRRRRWPSARARRRSSSFRTARRRRTSSRS
;
A
#
# COMPACT_ATOMS: atom_id res chain seq x y z
N MET A 1 -41.36 41.15 -17.72
CA MET A 1 -41.63 39.70 -17.62
C MET A 1 -40.44 39.08 -16.88
N ARG A 2 -40.54 38.96 -15.54
CA ARG A 2 -39.50 38.28 -14.74
C ARG A 2 -39.74 36.79 -14.94
N ALA A 3 -38.73 36.07 -15.44
CA ALA A 3 -38.76 34.62 -15.44
C ALA A 3 -38.90 34.16 -13.98
N GLU A 4 -39.89 33.33 -13.70
CA GLU A 4 -39.98 32.59 -12.46
C GLU A 4 -38.85 31.54 -12.49
N ASP A 5 -37.68 31.90 -12.01
CA ASP A 5 -36.62 30.93 -11.71
C ASP A 5 -37.09 30.11 -10.51
N GLY A 6 -37.65 28.94 -10.79
CA GLY A 6 -37.84 27.90 -9.77
C GLY A 6 -36.50 27.59 -9.07
N PRO A 7 -36.51 27.04 -7.85
CA PRO A 7 -35.28 26.66 -7.18
C PRO A 7 -34.48 25.72 -8.10
N GLY A 8 -33.22 26.07 -8.36
CA GLY A 8 -32.30 25.26 -9.15
C GLY A 8 -32.15 23.84 -8.57
N PRO A 9 -31.53 22.91 -9.31
CA PRO A 9 -31.38 21.54 -8.84
C PRO A 9 -30.67 21.50 -7.49
N PRO A 10 -31.09 20.62 -6.57
CA PRO A 10 -30.48 20.48 -5.26
C PRO A 10 -29.00 20.12 -5.39
N LEU A 11 -28.17 20.83 -4.63
CA LEU A 11 -26.71 20.63 -4.64
C LEU A 11 -26.29 19.47 -3.75
N ALA A 12 -26.95 19.31 -2.60
CA ALA A 12 -26.72 18.23 -1.65
C ALA A 12 -27.99 18.01 -0.82
N VAL A 13 -28.19 16.78 -0.32
CA VAL A 13 -29.19 16.47 0.71
C VAL A 13 -28.49 16.30 2.04
N CYS A 14 -29.07 16.80 3.14
CA CYS A 14 -28.55 16.57 4.49
C CYS A 14 -29.57 15.75 5.29
N LEU A 15 -29.17 14.54 5.70
CA LEU A 15 -29.93 13.67 6.59
C LEU A 15 -29.43 13.88 8.02
N THR A 16 -30.30 14.42 8.85
CA THR A 16 -30.00 14.72 10.25
C THR A 16 -30.69 13.73 11.16
N TYR A 17 -29.94 13.16 12.09
CA TYR A 17 -30.43 12.20 13.06
C TYR A 17 -30.21 12.70 14.48
N ARG A 18 -30.85 12.03 15.44
CA ARG A 18 -30.75 12.40 16.85
C ARG A 18 -29.29 12.41 17.32
N TRP A 19 -28.99 13.31 18.26
CA TRP A 19 -27.68 13.42 18.88
C TRP A 19 -27.14 12.06 19.36
N ASN A 20 -25.91 11.73 18.95
CA ASN A 20 -25.20 10.50 19.38
C ASN A 20 -25.89 9.17 18.99
N ARG A 21 -26.78 9.19 18.00
CA ARG A 21 -27.35 7.98 17.37
C ARG A 21 -26.29 7.24 16.55
N PHE A 22 -26.34 5.91 16.54
CA PHE A 22 -25.56 5.10 15.62
C PHE A 22 -25.95 5.35 14.13
N LEU A 23 -24.95 5.56 13.26
CA LEU A 23 -25.16 5.92 11.84
C LEU A 23 -25.01 4.75 10.86
N ASP A 24 -24.49 3.61 11.29
CA ASP A 24 -24.26 2.44 10.41
C ASP A 24 -25.35 1.36 10.55
N GLY A 25 -26.42 1.64 11.29
CA GLY A 25 -27.47 0.67 11.54
C GLY A 25 -28.67 1.25 12.30
N LYS A 26 -29.51 0.33 12.75
CA LYS A 26 -30.70 0.61 13.56
C LYS A 26 -30.31 1.07 14.97
N ASP A 27 -31.16 1.87 15.60
CA ASP A 27 -30.95 2.38 16.96
C ASP A 27 -32.28 2.58 17.69
N GLU A 28 -32.91 1.47 18.08
CA GLU A 28 -34.18 1.44 18.82
C GLU A 28 -34.09 2.08 20.22
N GLY A 29 -32.88 2.15 20.79
CA GLY A 29 -32.67 2.65 22.14
C GLY A 29 -32.57 4.18 22.20
N ARG A 30 -31.95 4.81 21.20
CA ARG A 30 -31.72 6.26 21.20
C ARG A 30 -32.60 7.00 20.22
N ASP A 31 -33.01 6.41 19.09
CA ASP A 31 -33.82 7.12 18.10
C ASP A 31 -35.29 6.70 18.17
N ALA A 32 -36.16 7.59 18.66
CA ALA A 32 -37.59 7.34 18.73
C ALA A 32 -38.34 7.66 17.42
N GLU A 33 -37.71 8.41 16.50
CA GLU A 33 -38.34 8.89 15.27
C GLU A 33 -38.11 7.91 14.13
N THR A 34 -36.88 7.40 14.01
CA THR A 34 -36.47 6.49 12.92
C THR A 34 -35.63 5.29 13.44
N PRO A 35 -36.12 4.55 14.45
CA PRO A 35 -35.38 3.47 15.13
C PRO A 35 -34.89 2.36 14.19
N GLU A 36 -35.71 2.03 13.19
CA GLU A 36 -35.49 0.93 12.25
C GLU A 36 -34.65 1.31 11.02
N GLU A 37 -34.36 2.60 10.86
CA GLU A 37 -33.63 3.10 9.70
C GLU A 37 -32.12 2.83 9.84
N ASN A 38 -31.47 2.51 8.73
CA ASN A 38 -30.02 2.56 8.62
C ASN A 38 -29.62 3.85 7.87
N PRO A 39 -29.07 4.87 8.55
CA PRO A 39 -28.70 6.14 7.92
C PRO A 39 -27.76 5.99 6.71
N GLY A 40 -26.79 5.09 6.79
CA GLY A 40 -25.90 4.79 5.66
C GLY A 40 -26.66 4.26 4.44
N ALA A 41 -27.66 3.39 4.65
CA ALA A 41 -28.49 2.86 3.56
C ALA A 41 -29.47 3.91 3.00
N ALA A 42 -29.97 4.82 3.85
CA ALA A 42 -30.80 5.94 3.43
C ALA A 42 -30.06 6.87 2.46
N VAL A 43 -28.78 7.16 2.73
CA VAL A 43 -27.92 7.90 1.80
C VAL A 43 -27.80 7.23 0.45
N VAL A 44 -27.50 5.92 0.43
CA VAL A 44 -27.35 5.18 -0.82
C VAL A 44 -28.63 5.29 -1.65
N SER A 45 -29.79 5.18 -0.99
CA SER A 45 -31.09 5.32 -1.63
C SER A 45 -31.31 6.72 -2.24
N VAL A 46 -30.95 7.79 -1.52
CA VAL A 46 -31.04 9.18 -2.00
C VAL A 46 -30.13 9.41 -3.22
N LEU A 47 -28.88 8.93 -3.15
CA LEU A 47 -27.92 9.07 -4.25
C LEU A 47 -28.29 8.23 -5.47
N GLU A 48 -28.89 7.05 -5.28
CA GLU A 48 -29.38 6.19 -6.37
C GLU A 48 -30.59 6.77 -7.08
N ARG A 49 -31.48 7.42 -6.35
CA ARG A 49 -32.64 8.15 -6.91
C ARG A 49 -32.24 9.39 -7.70
N GLY A 50 -30.98 9.81 -7.61
CA GLY A 50 -30.48 11.01 -8.27
C GLY A 50 -31.07 12.30 -7.70
N GLU A 51 -31.50 12.26 -6.44
CA GLU A 51 -32.11 13.42 -5.77
C GLU A 51 -31.11 14.56 -5.61
N ALA A 52 -29.83 14.26 -5.36
CA ALA A 52 -28.74 15.23 -5.37
C ALA A 52 -27.40 14.52 -5.66
N PRO A 53 -26.38 15.24 -6.16
CA PRO A 53 -25.06 14.66 -6.43
C PRO A 53 -24.26 14.32 -5.16
N PHE A 54 -24.63 14.92 -4.02
CA PHE A 54 -23.98 14.72 -2.73
C PHE A 54 -25.01 14.50 -1.62
N ALA A 55 -24.60 13.77 -0.58
CA ALA A 55 -25.40 13.57 0.61
C ALA A 55 -24.53 13.77 1.86
N ILE A 56 -25.08 14.43 2.87
CA ILE A 56 -24.47 14.63 4.18
C ILE A 56 -25.30 13.84 5.19
N VAL A 57 -24.65 13.14 6.11
CA VAL A 57 -25.29 12.52 7.26
C VAL A 57 -24.67 13.04 8.54
N THR A 58 -25.49 13.40 9.52
CA THR A 58 -24.99 13.78 10.83
C THR A 58 -25.90 13.37 11.97
N ASN A 59 -25.29 12.97 13.09
CA ASN A 59 -25.92 12.82 14.41
C ASN A 59 -25.47 13.94 15.37
N GLY A 60 -25.05 15.08 14.82
CA GLY A 60 -24.45 16.21 15.55
C GLY A 60 -22.97 16.02 15.91
N LYS A 61 -22.54 14.82 16.31
CA LYS A 61 -21.15 14.49 16.60
C LYS A 61 -20.36 14.15 15.34
N HIS A 62 -20.79 13.12 14.63
CA HIS A 62 -20.18 12.69 13.39
C HIS A 62 -20.84 13.39 12.21
N TRP A 63 -20.03 13.81 11.25
CA TRP A 63 -20.47 14.38 9.98
C TRP A 63 -19.84 13.59 8.85
N ARG A 64 -20.69 12.97 8.03
CA ARG A 64 -20.28 12.16 6.88
C ARG A 64 -20.68 12.84 5.59
N LEU A 65 -19.77 12.90 4.62
CA LEU A 65 -20.02 13.42 3.27
C LEU A 65 -19.85 12.32 2.24
N TYR A 66 -20.89 12.11 1.45
CA TYR A 66 -20.99 11.11 0.38
C TYR A 66 -21.13 11.78 -0.99
N SER A 67 -20.64 11.09 -2.02
CA SER A 67 -20.77 11.52 -3.41
C SER A 67 -21.32 10.40 -4.29
N ALA A 68 -22.26 10.74 -5.17
CA ALA A 68 -22.84 9.82 -6.16
C ALA A 68 -21.81 9.23 -7.13
N LYS A 69 -20.65 9.90 -7.30
CA LYS A 69 -19.57 9.54 -8.24
C LYS A 69 -18.62 8.47 -7.68
N THR A 70 -18.71 8.14 -6.40
CA THR A 70 -17.84 7.12 -5.78
C THR A 70 -18.22 5.70 -6.21
N HIS A 71 -17.22 4.83 -6.42
CA HIS A 71 -17.43 3.43 -6.84
C HIS A 71 -18.20 2.59 -5.82
N SER A 72 -18.10 2.90 -4.52
CA SER A 72 -18.81 2.19 -3.45
C SER A 72 -19.46 3.21 -2.51
N ARG A 73 -20.72 3.57 -2.83
CA ARG A 73 -21.48 4.63 -2.14
C ARG A 73 -21.75 4.34 -0.66
N ALA A 74 -21.74 3.08 -0.26
CA ALA A 74 -21.97 2.67 1.14
C ALA A 74 -20.72 2.75 2.02
N THR A 75 -19.51 2.76 1.44
CA THR A 75 -18.25 2.59 2.21
C THR A 75 -17.21 3.68 1.96
N ASN A 76 -17.37 4.47 0.89
CA ASN A 76 -16.47 5.58 0.57
C ASN A 76 -17.13 6.91 0.89
N TYR A 77 -16.86 7.42 2.09
CA TYR A 77 -17.28 8.74 2.55
C TYR A 77 -16.15 9.43 3.31
N TYR A 78 -16.21 10.75 3.37
CA TYR A 78 -15.42 11.53 4.33
C TYR A 78 -16.18 11.55 5.66
N GLU A 79 -15.53 11.28 6.79
CA GLU A 79 -16.11 11.41 8.13
C GLU A 79 -15.22 12.30 9.01
N ILE A 80 -15.87 13.10 9.86
CA ILE A 80 -15.22 13.83 10.95
C ILE A 80 -16.07 13.73 12.21
N ASP A 81 -15.43 13.40 13.33
CA ASP A 81 -16.00 13.59 14.66
C ASP A 81 -15.78 15.06 15.06
N LEU A 82 -16.85 15.85 14.93
CA LEU A 82 -16.82 17.27 15.24
C LEU A 82 -16.72 17.51 16.75
N GLU A 83 -17.28 16.64 17.60
CA GLU A 83 -17.18 16.78 19.06
C GLU A 83 -15.73 16.59 19.50
N GLU A 84 -15.08 15.50 19.06
CA GLU A 84 -13.67 15.25 19.35
C GLU A 84 -12.78 16.33 18.73
N THR A 85 -13.06 16.75 17.49
CA THR A 85 -12.30 17.81 16.82
C THR A 85 -12.30 19.10 17.63
N LEU A 86 -13.46 19.52 18.13
CA LEU A 86 -13.59 20.76 18.91
C LEU A 86 -13.00 20.66 20.31
N ALA A 87 -12.78 19.44 20.82
CA ALA A 87 -12.16 19.19 22.12
C ALA A 87 -10.63 19.20 22.06
N LEU A 88 -10.01 19.24 20.88
CA LEU A 88 -8.56 19.34 20.71
C LEU A 88 -8.03 20.70 21.16
N ASP A 89 -6.81 20.73 21.73
CA ASP A 89 -6.14 21.97 22.14
C ASP A 89 -5.85 22.92 20.94
N ASP A 90 -5.58 22.36 19.76
CA ASP A 90 -5.44 23.09 18.50
C ASP A 90 -6.28 22.42 17.39
N PRO A 91 -7.56 22.80 17.26
CA PRO A 91 -8.46 22.22 16.27
C PRO A 91 -8.29 22.83 14.87
N GLY A 92 -7.35 23.78 14.69
CA GLY A 92 -7.35 24.74 13.59
C GLY A 92 -7.53 24.11 12.21
N ASP A 93 -6.72 23.11 11.87
CA ASP A 93 -6.76 22.49 10.53
C ASP A 93 -7.94 21.52 10.36
N SER A 94 -8.24 20.70 11.37
CA SER A 94 -9.39 19.78 11.34
C SER A 94 -10.72 20.52 11.20
N PHE A 95 -10.90 21.62 11.93
CA PHE A 95 -12.08 22.47 11.81
C PHE A 95 -12.13 23.21 10.46
N ARG A 96 -10.98 23.65 9.93
CA ARG A 96 -10.92 24.22 8.58
C ARG A 96 -11.35 23.20 7.53
N TYR A 97 -10.96 21.93 7.65
CA TYR A 97 -11.44 20.88 6.74
C TYR A 97 -12.94 20.66 6.86
N PHE A 98 -13.48 20.55 8.08
CA PHE A 98 -14.92 20.51 8.32
C PHE A 98 -15.64 21.65 7.58
N TRP A 99 -15.24 22.90 7.84
CA TRP A 99 -15.88 24.07 7.26
C TRP A 99 -15.71 24.15 5.74
N LEU A 100 -14.51 23.86 5.23
CA LEU A 100 -14.23 23.89 3.80
C LEU A 100 -15.01 22.81 3.04
N LEU A 101 -15.25 21.64 3.61
CA LEU A 101 -15.93 20.54 2.93
C LEU A 101 -17.45 20.66 2.99
N LEU A 102 -18.01 21.13 4.11
CA LEU A 102 -19.46 21.09 4.35
C LEU A 102 -20.20 22.41 4.11
N ARG A 103 -19.49 23.51 3.81
CA ARG A 103 -20.13 24.78 3.45
C ARG A 103 -20.82 24.72 2.09
N ALA A 104 -21.95 25.42 1.94
CA ALA A 104 -22.71 25.46 0.69
C ALA A 104 -21.88 25.79 -0.58
N PRO A 105 -20.93 26.76 -0.57
CA PRO A 105 -20.08 27.04 -1.74
C PRO A 105 -19.27 25.86 -2.27
N SER A 106 -19.04 24.82 -1.45
CA SER A 106 -18.26 23.65 -1.85
C SER A 106 -19.01 22.74 -2.82
N PHE A 107 -20.34 22.84 -2.85
CA PHE A 107 -21.22 22.07 -3.71
C PHE A 107 -21.66 22.84 -4.97
N VAL A 108 -21.37 24.14 -5.05
CA VAL A 108 -21.78 24.97 -6.19
C VAL A 108 -20.91 24.63 -7.40
N PRO A 109 -21.49 24.10 -8.50
CA PRO A 109 -20.76 23.83 -9.72
C PRO A 109 -20.25 25.14 -10.33
N ARG A 110 -19.04 25.09 -10.87
CA ARG A 110 -18.48 26.18 -11.68
C ARG A 110 -17.97 25.58 -12.98
N GLU A 111 -18.09 26.35 -14.05
CA GLU A 111 -17.46 25.99 -15.31
C GLU A 111 -15.95 26.04 -15.17
N LYS A 112 -15.28 24.99 -15.61
CA LYS A 112 -13.82 24.88 -15.63
C LYS A 112 -13.39 24.13 -16.87
N LEU A 113 -12.22 24.47 -17.39
CA LEU A 113 -11.60 23.70 -18.46
C LEU A 113 -10.80 22.54 -17.85
N VAL A 114 -11.14 21.32 -18.24
CA VAL A 114 -10.39 20.10 -17.91
C VAL A 114 -9.96 19.47 -19.24
N ASP A 115 -8.65 19.33 -19.46
CA ASP A 115 -8.07 18.82 -20.71
C ASP A 115 -8.56 19.57 -21.98
N GLY A 116 -8.87 20.86 -21.85
CA GLY A 116 -9.35 21.71 -22.94
C GLY A 116 -10.87 21.72 -23.13
N GLU A 117 -11.60 20.86 -22.41
CA GLU A 117 -13.06 20.75 -22.51
C GLU A 117 -13.75 21.45 -21.32
N PRO A 118 -14.86 22.18 -21.54
CA PRO A 118 -15.63 22.80 -20.46
C PRO A 118 -16.39 21.73 -19.66
N VAL A 119 -16.15 21.70 -18.36
CA VAL A 119 -16.78 20.79 -17.39
C VAL A 119 -17.39 21.62 -16.25
N GLN A 120 -18.61 21.27 -15.85
CA GLN A 120 -19.23 21.79 -14.62
C GLN A 120 -18.77 20.94 -13.43
N ALA A 121 -18.01 21.54 -12.51
CA ALA A 121 -17.50 20.84 -11.33
C ALA A 121 -17.52 21.76 -10.09
N CYS A 122 -17.89 21.21 -8.95
CA CYS A 122 -17.78 21.90 -7.67
C CYS A 122 -16.43 21.63 -6.98
N PHE A 123 -16.19 22.23 -5.81
CA PHE A 123 -14.96 22.01 -5.06
C PHE A 123 -14.78 20.55 -4.63
N ILE A 124 -15.86 19.88 -4.23
CA ILE A 124 -15.81 18.46 -3.82
C ILE A 124 -15.47 17.55 -5.01
N ASP A 125 -15.98 17.85 -6.20
CA ASP A 125 -15.62 17.09 -7.41
C ASP A 125 -14.13 17.18 -7.72
N ASP A 126 -13.55 18.38 -7.60
CA ASP A 126 -12.11 18.57 -7.82
C ASP A 126 -11.27 17.88 -6.75
N LEU A 127 -11.73 17.90 -5.49
CA LEU A 127 -11.06 17.20 -4.40
C LEU A 127 -11.09 15.68 -4.62
N LEU A 128 -12.23 15.12 -5.03
CA LEU A 128 -12.38 13.70 -5.33
C LEU A 128 -11.46 13.30 -6.50
N ARG A 129 -11.49 14.05 -7.60
CA ARG A 129 -10.62 13.83 -8.76
C ARG A 129 -9.14 13.94 -8.37
N GLY A 130 -8.79 14.94 -7.56
CA GLY A 130 -7.45 15.14 -7.03
C GLY A 130 -6.97 13.97 -6.17
N SER A 131 -7.86 13.45 -5.31
CA SER A 131 -7.61 12.27 -4.48
C SER A 131 -7.39 11.01 -5.32
N GLU A 132 -8.23 10.76 -6.33
CA GLU A 132 -8.08 9.63 -7.25
C GLU A 132 -6.78 9.71 -8.05
N HIS A 133 -6.43 10.87 -8.60
CA HIS A 133 -5.16 11.07 -9.29
C HIS A 133 -3.96 10.91 -8.36
N TYR A 134 -4.05 11.41 -7.12
CA TYR A 134 -3.01 11.24 -6.12
C TYR A 134 -2.83 9.77 -5.76
N ALA A 135 -3.91 9.04 -5.48
CA ALA A 135 -3.88 7.62 -5.19
C ALA A 135 -3.32 6.80 -6.36
N LYS A 136 -3.70 7.14 -7.60
CA LYS A 136 -3.15 6.51 -8.81
C LYS A 136 -1.65 6.78 -8.94
N ARG A 137 -1.20 8.04 -8.84
CA ARG A 137 0.23 8.38 -8.92
C ARG A 137 1.03 7.74 -7.80
N LEU A 138 0.47 7.66 -6.59
CA LEU A 138 1.09 6.98 -5.46
C LEU A 138 1.22 5.48 -5.74
N GLY A 139 0.18 4.86 -6.30
CA GLY A 139 0.20 3.46 -6.75
C GLY A 139 1.21 3.20 -7.86
N ASP A 140 1.28 4.07 -8.87
CA ASP A 140 2.25 3.98 -9.97
C ASP A 140 3.69 4.14 -9.45
N ARG A 141 3.94 5.13 -8.57
CA ARG A 141 5.25 5.34 -7.94
C ARG A 141 5.67 4.13 -7.09
N LEU A 142 4.74 3.59 -6.29
CA LEU A 142 5.01 2.39 -5.50
C LEU A 142 5.32 1.20 -6.40
N LYS A 143 4.58 1.03 -7.50
CA LYS A 143 4.80 -0.02 -8.48
C LYS A 143 6.17 0.09 -9.15
N ASP A 144 6.55 1.28 -9.59
CA ASP A 144 7.85 1.51 -10.22
C ASP A 144 8.98 1.24 -9.23
N ARG A 145 8.88 1.76 -7.99
CA ARG A 145 9.83 1.47 -6.92
C ARG A 145 9.96 -0.03 -6.65
N ILE A 146 8.84 -0.74 -6.56
CA ILE A 146 8.82 -2.19 -6.36
C ILE A 146 9.54 -2.91 -7.50
N PHE A 147 9.19 -2.66 -8.76
CA PHE A 147 9.71 -3.46 -9.88
C PHE A 147 11.09 -3.04 -10.35
N GLU A 148 11.48 -1.77 -10.14
CA GLU A 148 12.74 -1.23 -10.67
C GLU A 148 13.84 -1.18 -9.62
N GLU A 149 13.49 -1.07 -8.34
CA GLU A 149 14.46 -0.98 -7.24
C GLU A 149 14.45 -2.22 -6.35
N ILE A 150 13.28 -2.70 -5.90
CA ILE A 150 13.20 -3.77 -4.88
C ILE A 150 13.30 -5.17 -5.51
N PHE A 151 12.46 -5.44 -6.51
CA PHE A 151 12.34 -6.75 -7.18
C PHE A 151 13.68 -7.26 -7.73
N PRO A 152 14.52 -6.43 -8.39
CA PRO A 152 15.81 -6.88 -8.87
C PRO A 152 16.72 -7.40 -7.77
N HIS A 153 16.73 -6.79 -6.58
CA HIS A 153 17.55 -7.27 -5.47
C HIS A 153 17.15 -8.66 -5.00
N LEU A 154 15.84 -8.93 -4.89
CA LEU A 154 15.31 -10.21 -4.47
C LEU A 154 15.55 -11.30 -5.54
N ALA A 155 15.24 -10.99 -6.80
CA ALA A 155 15.45 -11.91 -7.91
C ALA A 155 16.93 -12.24 -8.14
N GLU A 156 17.82 -11.25 -8.04
CA GLU A 156 19.28 -11.46 -8.12
C GLU A 156 19.77 -12.39 -6.99
N GLY A 157 19.22 -12.28 -5.79
CA GLY A 157 19.59 -13.16 -4.68
C GLY A 157 19.18 -14.63 -4.92
N PHE A 158 18.00 -14.88 -5.48
CA PHE A 158 17.63 -16.25 -5.89
C PHE A 158 18.55 -16.79 -6.99
N ILE A 159 18.90 -15.94 -7.98
CA ILE A 159 19.86 -16.31 -9.03
C ILE A 159 21.23 -16.65 -8.45
N GLU A 160 21.73 -15.84 -7.51
CA GLU A 160 23.02 -16.07 -6.85
C GLU A 160 23.02 -17.38 -6.07
N HIS A 161 21.96 -17.64 -5.30
CA HIS A 161 21.83 -18.88 -4.54
C HIS A 161 21.75 -20.11 -5.44
N LEU A 162 20.97 -20.04 -6.53
CA LEU A 162 20.85 -21.12 -7.51
C LEU A 162 22.21 -21.46 -8.14
N ARG A 163 22.97 -20.45 -8.57
CA ARG A 163 24.32 -20.62 -9.13
C ARG A 163 25.30 -21.23 -8.13
N GLY A 164 25.23 -20.80 -6.86
CA GLY A 164 26.08 -21.31 -5.79
C GLY A 164 25.82 -22.78 -5.46
N ARG A 165 24.55 -23.20 -5.50
CA ARG A 165 24.13 -24.58 -5.17
C ARG A 165 24.49 -25.59 -6.25
N ASP A 166 24.26 -25.26 -7.51
CA ASP A 166 24.43 -26.22 -8.60
C ASP A 166 25.89 -26.38 -9.04
N GLY A 167 26.82 -25.56 -8.53
CA GLY A 167 28.22 -25.51 -8.99
C GLY A 167 28.36 -25.16 -10.48
N LYS A 168 27.23 -24.87 -11.14
CA LYS A 168 27.14 -24.57 -12.55
C LYS A 168 27.29 -23.06 -12.73
N SER A 169 28.43 -22.66 -13.29
CA SER A 169 28.56 -21.41 -14.05
C SER A 169 27.71 -21.40 -15.34
N GLY A 170 26.75 -22.33 -15.48
CA GLY A 170 25.86 -22.45 -16.62
C GLY A 170 24.88 -21.29 -16.71
N ALA A 171 24.43 -21.02 -17.93
CA ALA A 171 23.40 -20.00 -18.15
C ALA A 171 22.10 -20.42 -17.46
N VAL A 172 21.52 -19.51 -16.66
CA VAL A 172 20.16 -19.66 -16.11
C VAL A 172 19.19 -19.79 -17.28
N THR A 173 18.39 -20.86 -17.31
CA THR A 173 17.48 -21.11 -18.43
C THR A 173 16.27 -20.18 -18.37
N GLN A 174 15.48 -20.09 -19.46
CA GLN A 174 14.26 -19.31 -19.45
C GLN A 174 13.22 -19.88 -18.45
N ASP A 175 13.18 -21.20 -18.29
CA ASP A 175 12.31 -21.85 -17.30
C ASP A 175 12.71 -21.47 -15.86
N ASP A 176 14.02 -21.48 -15.57
CA ASP A 176 14.52 -21.02 -14.27
C ASP A 176 14.15 -19.56 -14.01
N LEU A 177 14.28 -18.68 -15.01
CA LEU A 177 13.91 -17.26 -14.90
C LEU A 177 12.41 -17.09 -14.63
N ASP A 178 11.56 -17.89 -15.29
CA ASP A 178 10.12 -17.85 -15.08
C ASP A 178 9.76 -18.30 -13.66
N ARG A 179 10.42 -19.36 -13.14
CA ARG A 179 10.25 -19.84 -11.75
C ARG A 179 10.76 -18.83 -10.73
N ILE A 180 11.94 -18.23 -10.96
CA ILE A 180 12.49 -17.16 -10.13
C ILE A 180 11.53 -15.97 -10.10
N PHE A 181 10.96 -15.59 -11.24
CA PHE A 181 10.01 -14.49 -11.30
C PHE A 181 8.76 -14.76 -10.46
N GLN A 182 8.14 -15.94 -10.59
CA GLN A 182 6.96 -16.32 -9.80
C GLN A 182 7.27 -16.45 -8.30
N GLY A 183 8.41 -17.05 -7.97
CA GLY A 183 8.90 -17.15 -6.59
C GLY A 183 9.14 -15.78 -5.97
N THR A 184 9.84 -14.89 -6.68
CA THR A 184 10.10 -13.52 -6.21
C THR A 184 8.82 -12.73 -6.01
N LEU A 185 7.86 -12.86 -6.93
CA LEU A 185 6.56 -12.19 -6.84
C LEU A 185 5.77 -12.68 -5.62
N THR A 186 5.71 -13.99 -5.39
CA THR A 186 5.03 -14.58 -4.23
C THR A 186 5.71 -14.18 -2.92
N PHE A 187 7.05 -14.22 -2.87
CA PHE A 187 7.82 -13.78 -1.71
C PHE A 187 7.56 -12.31 -1.38
N LEU A 188 7.55 -11.43 -2.39
CA LEU A 188 7.24 -10.01 -2.22
C LEU A 188 5.81 -9.81 -1.69
N TYR A 189 4.82 -10.52 -2.22
CA TYR A 189 3.44 -10.43 -1.72
C TYR A 189 3.31 -10.88 -0.26
N ARG A 190 4.04 -11.92 0.16
CA ARG A 190 4.10 -12.31 1.59
C ARG A 190 4.67 -11.20 2.45
N LEU A 191 5.74 -10.52 2.00
CA LEU A 191 6.31 -9.37 2.71
C LEU A 191 5.32 -8.20 2.82
N LEU A 192 4.66 -7.84 1.72
CA LEU A 192 3.65 -6.77 1.70
C LEU A 192 2.48 -7.08 2.63
N PHE A 193 2.03 -8.34 2.65
CA PHE A 193 0.99 -8.79 3.57
C PHE A 193 1.44 -8.64 5.03
N LEU A 194 2.65 -9.08 5.39
CA LEU A 194 3.16 -8.92 6.76
C LEU A 194 3.26 -7.46 7.18
N LEU A 195 3.76 -6.58 6.29
CA LEU A 195 3.80 -5.13 6.55
C LEU A 195 2.42 -4.56 6.83
N TYR A 196 1.42 -4.99 6.04
CA TYR A 196 0.03 -4.58 6.20
C TYR A 196 -0.54 -5.11 7.53
N ALA A 197 -0.35 -6.39 7.81
CA ALA A 197 -0.97 -7.09 8.93
C ALA A 197 -0.42 -6.63 10.28
N GLU A 198 0.90 -6.56 10.42
CA GLU A 198 1.54 -6.08 11.65
C GLU A 198 1.12 -4.66 12.00
N ALA A 199 0.91 -3.82 10.99
CA ALA A 199 0.73 -2.41 11.22
C ALA A 199 -0.74 -1.96 11.18
N ARG A 200 -1.67 -2.91 10.96
CA ARG A 200 -3.09 -2.82 11.31
C ARG A 200 -3.45 -3.63 12.56
N ASP A 201 -2.45 -4.02 13.35
CA ASP A 201 -2.64 -4.84 14.56
C ASP A 201 -3.39 -6.17 14.31
N LEU A 202 -3.32 -6.69 13.07
CA LEU A 202 -3.84 -8.02 12.72
C LEU A 202 -2.91 -9.14 13.19
N LEU A 203 -1.63 -8.81 13.38
CA LEU A 203 -0.64 -9.67 14.02
C LEU A 203 -0.16 -8.99 15.31
N PRO A 204 0.13 -9.76 16.39
CA PRO A 204 0.41 -9.22 17.71
C PRO A 204 1.83 -8.64 17.84
N VAL A 205 2.19 -7.68 16.99
CA VAL A 205 3.52 -7.03 16.96
C VAL A 205 3.87 -6.29 18.24
N LYS A 206 2.88 -5.94 19.07
CA LYS A 206 3.07 -5.29 20.38
C LYS A 206 3.50 -6.28 21.47
N GLU A 207 3.40 -7.59 21.24
CA GLU A 207 3.85 -8.61 22.19
C GLU A 207 5.37 -8.80 22.13
N ILE A 208 6.10 -7.92 22.84
CA ILE A 208 7.57 -7.84 22.84
C ILE A 208 8.24 -9.20 23.13
N ARG A 209 7.67 -9.98 24.07
CA ARG A 209 8.22 -11.29 24.46
C ARG A 209 7.71 -12.47 23.63
N GLY A 210 6.87 -12.21 22.63
CA GLY A 210 6.18 -13.20 21.82
C GLY A 210 6.46 -13.02 20.33
N TYR A 211 5.43 -12.61 19.58
CA TYR A 211 5.50 -12.45 18.12
C TYR A 211 6.54 -11.40 17.69
N PHE A 212 6.77 -10.33 18.47
CA PHE A 212 7.67 -9.24 18.10
C PHE A 212 9.08 -9.72 17.71
N GLU A 213 9.69 -10.63 18.48
CA GLU A 213 11.04 -11.13 18.20
C GLU A 213 11.17 -11.86 16.84
N ARG A 214 10.07 -12.42 16.35
CA ARG A 214 9.98 -13.09 15.04
C ARG A 214 9.40 -12.19 13.95
N SER A 215 8.89 -11.02 14.30
CA SER A 215 8.17 -10.12 13.39
C SER A 215 9.05 -9.57 12.27
N LEU A 216 8.42 -9.21 11.16
CA LEU A 216 9.07 -8.43 10.11
C LEU A 216 9.50 -7.06 10.65
N THR A 217 8.74 -6.47 11.58
CA THR A 217 9.11 -5.24 12.28
C THR A 217 10.47 -5.33 12.97
N ARG A 218 10.75 -6.41 13.70
CA ARG A 218 12.06 -6.62 14.34
C ARG A 218 13.18 -6.76 13.32
N ILE A 219 12.96 -7.54 12.26
CA ILE A 219 13.95 -7.72 11.17
C ILE A 219 14.29 -6.37 10.51
N LYS A 220 13.28 -5.54 10.22
CA LYS A 220 13.49 -4.21 9.64
C LYS A 220 14.31 -3.29 10.55
N GLN A 221 14.05 -3.32 11.86
CA GLN A 221 14.82 -2.53 12.83
C GLN A 221 16.30 -2.93 12.83
N GLU A 222 16.62 -4.22 12.83
CA GLU A 222 18.01 -4.69 12.77
C GLU A 222 18.73 -4.26 11.49
N ILE A 223 18.01 -4.26 10.36
CA ILE A 223 18.55 -3.80 9.07
C ILE A 223 18.78 -2.28 9.10
N ALA A 224 17.83 -1.52 9.64
CA ALA A 224 17.93 -0.07 9.78
C ALA A 224 19.13 0.32 10.67
N GLU A 225 19.30 -0.33 11.82
CA GLU A 225 20.43 -0.12 12.73
C GLU A 225 21.79 -0.35 12.05
N ARG A 226 21.90 -1.38 11.21
CA ARG A 226 23.15 -1.71 10.50
C ARG A 226 23.42 -0.79 9.31
N SER A 227 22.37 -0.31 8.65
CA SER A 227 22.47 0.53 7.46
C SER A 227 22.65 2.02 7.79
N GLY A 228 22.18 2.46 8.96
CA GLY A 228 22.08 3.88 9.32
C GLY A 228 21.09 4.64 8.44
N ASP A 229 21.01 5.95 8.65
CA ASP A 229 19.96 6.79 8.05
C ASP A 229 20.43 7.58 6.83
N VAL A 230 21.74 7.68 6.56
CA VAL A 230 22.24 8.47 5.43
C VAL A 230 22.05 7.70 4.12
N THR A 231 21.11 8.13 3.28
CA THR A 231 20.68 7.42 2.05
C THR A 231 21.85 6.96 1.17
N ASP A 232 22.83 7.83 0.94
CA ASP A 232 23.98 7.53 0.07
C ASP A 232 24.92 6.45 0.64
N GLU A 233 24.91 6.23 1.95
CA GLU A 233 25.80 5.28 2.62
C GLU A 233 25.15 3.91 2.86
N VAL A 234 23.82 3.84 2.86
CA VAL A 234 23.03 2.64 3.22
C VAL A 234 23.47 1.42 2.43
N SER A 235 23.61 1.54 1.10
CA SER A 235 23.95 0.41 0.25
C SER A 235 25.35 -0.15 0.56
N ASP A 236 26.33 0.73 0.80
CA ASP A 236 27.70 0.33 1.09
C ASP A 236 27.86 -0.21 2.51
N ARG A 237 27.12 0.35 3.47
CA ARG A 237 27.06 -0.16 4.85
C ARG A 237 26.44 -1.55 4.89
N LEU A 238 25.30 -1.77 4.22
CA LEU A 238 24.68 -3.08 4.14
C LEU A 238 25.56 -4.10 3.43
N ARG A 239 26.25 -3.73 2.33
CA ARG A 239 27.20 -4.64 1.66
C ARG A 239 28.34 -5.10 2.56
N LYS A 240 28.81 -4.22 3.47
CA LYS A 240 29.87 -4.55 4.45
C LYS A 240 29.33 -5.37 5.62
N ALA A 241 28.13 -5.03 6.12
CA ALA A 241 27.54 -5.66 7.30
C ALA A 241 26.86 -7.01 7.03
N MET A 242 26.45 -7.27 5.79
CA MET A 242 25.70 -8.47 5.41
C MET A 242 26.54 -9.45 4.58
N SER A 243 26.39 -10.73 4.91
CA SER A 243 27.07 -11.83 4.22
C SER A 243 26.48 -12.09 2.83
N VAL A 244 27.34 -12.54 1.92
CA VAL A 244 26.99 -12.96 0.54
C VAL A 244 26.52 -14.41 0.46
N THR A 245 26.79 -15.23 1.48
CA THR A 245 26.46 -16.66 1.48
C THR A 245 25.44 -17.03 2.54
N SER A 246 25.42 -16.32 3.67
CA SER A 246 24.44 -16.55 4.74
C SER A 246 23.04 -16.24 4.22
N CYS A 247 22.06 -17.05 4.65
CA CYS A 247 20.64 -16.89 4.36
C CYS A 247 19.81 -16.81 5.66
N ALA A 248 20.43 -16.38 6.77
CA ALA A 248 19.81 -16.38 8.09
C ALA A 248 18.57 -15.46 8.16
N LEU A 249 18.58 -14.32 7.46
CA LEU A 249 17.40 -13.45 7.35
C LEU A 249 16.27 -14.13 6.59
N TYR A 250 16.61 -14.88 5.54
CA TYR A 250 15.63 -15.64 4.77
C TYR A 250 15.00 -16.75 5.62
N ASP A 251 15.81 -17.47 6.41
CA ASP A 251 15.33 -18.54 7.28
C ASP A 251 14.37 -18.02 8.36
N ARG A 252 14.67 -16.85 8.95
CA ARG A 252 13.76 -16.18 9.88
C ARG A 252 12.43 -15.79 9.23
N LEU A 253 12.46 -15.31 7.98
CA LEU A 253 11.24 -14.99 7.24
C LEU A 253 10.46 -16.24 6.84
N ALA A 254 11.13 -17.32 6.44
CA ALA A 254 10.48 -18.59 6.14
C ALA A 254 9.76 -19.15 7.38
N ASP A 255 10.39 -19.08 8.55
CA ASP A 255 9.77 -19.40 9.82
C ASP A 255 8.54 -18.54 10.12
N LEU A 256 8.64 -17.22 9.87
CA LEU A 256 7.52 -16.30 10.05
C LEU A 256 6.36 -16.62 9.09
N PHE A 257 6.66 -16.92 7.82
CA PHE A 257 5.65 -17.33 6.85
C PHE A 257 4.94 -18.61 7.28
N ARG A 258 5.67 -19.59 7.83
CA ARG A 258 5.08 -20.82 8.37
C ARG A 258 4.17 -20.54 9.56
N ILE A 259 4.57 -19.63 10.47
CA ILE A 259 3.73 -19.21 11.61
C ILE A 259 2.41 -18.59 11.12
N VAL A 260 2.46 -17.78 10.07
CA VAL A 260 1.25 -17.16 9.48
C VAL A 260 0.39 -18.17 8.72
N ASP A 261 1.01 -19.12 8.01
CA ASP A 261 0.35 -20.20 7.26
C ASP A 261 -0.42 -21.15 8.19
N GLN A 262 0.22 -21.56 9.29
CA GLN A 262 -0.33 -22.58 10.21
C GLN A 262 -1.09 -21.98 11.40
N GLY A 263 -0.92 -20.69 11.65
CA GLY A 263 -1.27 -20.07 12.93
C GLY A 263 -0.33 -20.52 14.05
N ASP A 264 -0.43 -19.83 15.19
CA ASP A 264 0.34 -20.15 16.39
C ASP A 264 -0.43 -19.71 17.65
N PRO A 265 -1.11 -20.63 18.33
CA PRO A 265 -1.90 -20.32 19.53
C PRO A 265 -1.06 -19.73 20.66
N ASP A 266 0.18 -20.19 20.85
CA ASP A 266 1.07 -19.72 21.92
C ASP A 266 1.50 -18.26 21.71
N ARG A 267 1.41 -17.78 20.47
CA ARG A 267 1.77 -16.42 20.05
C ARG A 267 0.57 -15.61 19.59
N ASN A 268 -0.65 -16.10 19.83
CA ASN A 268 -1.90 -15.46 19.44
C ASN A 268 -1.95 -15.06 17.94
N VAL A 269 -1.37 -15.89 17.07
CA VAL A 269 -1.36 -15.67 15.62
C VAL A 269 -2.51 -16.45 14.99
N PRO A 270 -3.49 -15.79 14.34
CA PRO A 270 -4.56 -16.49 13.62
C PRO A 270 -4.05 -17.11 12.32
N VAL A 271 -4.77 -18.11 11.83
CA VAL A 271 -4.44 -18.80 10.57
C VAL A 271 -4.84 -17.93 9.37
N TYR A 272 -3.90 -17.62 8.49
CA TYR A 272 -4.18 -16.87 7.26
C TYR A 272 -4.18 -17.80 6.05
N ASN A 273 -5.32 -18.46 5.83
CA ASN A 273 -5.53 -19.40 4.73
C ASN A 273 -5.93 -18.68 3.45
N GLY A 274 -5.11 -18.80 2.39
CA GLY A 274 -5.41 -18.23 1.08
C GLY A 274 -4.45 -18.65 -0.04
N GLY A 275 -3.71 -19.74 0.13
CA GLY A 275 -2.68 -20.23 -0.80
C GLY A 275 -1.40 -19.38 -0.85
N LEU A 276 -1.49 -18.07 -0.58
CA LEU A 276 -0.34 -17.16 -0.60
C LEU A 276 0.76 -17.60 0.37
N PHE A 277 0.39 -18.04 1.57
CA PHE A 277 1.32 -18.46 2.61
C PHE A 277 1.66 -19.95 2.60
N LEU A 278 1.15 -20.74 1.63
CA LEU A 278 1.41 -22.19 1.56
C LEU A 278 2.90 -22.48 1.72
N THR A 279 3.26 -23.08 2.86
CA THR A 279 4.63 -23.42 3.23
C THR A 279 4.90 -24.93 3.23
N GLN A 280 3.84 -25.74 3.31
CA GLN A 280 3.92 -27.20 3.31
C GLN A 280 2.97 -27.79 2.26
N PRO A 281 3.31 -27.71 0.96
CA PRO A 281 2.49 -28.29 -0.10
C PRO A 281 2.52 -29.82 -0.04
N ASP A 282 1.37 -30.47 -0.21
CA ASP A 282 1.27 -31.92 -0.34
C ASP A 282 2.10 -32.44 -1.52
N GLU A 283 2.65 -33.65 -1.43
CA GLU A 283 3.53 -34.22 -2.48
C GLU A 283 2.82 -34.34 -3.83
N ASP A 284 1.51 -34.58 -3.83
CA ASP A 284 0.68 -34.76 -5.03
C ASP A 284 0.06 -33.46 -5.57
N ASP A 285 0.20 -32.35 -4.85
CA ASP A 285 -0.37 -31.07 -5.30
C ASP A 285 0.43 -30.52 -6.51
N ARG A 286 -0.23 -30.34 -7.65
CA ARG A 286 0.33 -29.77 -8.89
C ARG A 286 -0.16 -28.35 -9.17
N SER A 287 -0.74 -27.68 -8.17
CA SER A 287 -1.14 -26.28 -8.26
C SER A 287 0.07 -25.35 -8.43
N ALA A 288 -0.15 -24.19 -9.04
CA ALA A 288 0.88 -23.17 -9.21
C ALA A 288 1.40 -22.65 -7.85
N GLU A 289 0.51 -22.55 -6.87
CA GLU A 289 0.85 -22.21 -5.48
C GLU A 289 1.80 -23.25 -4.88
N ALA A 290 1.55 -24.55 -5.05
CA ALA A 290 2.40 -25.62 -4.54
C ALA A 290 3.77 -25.67 -5.25
N GLU A 291 3.83 -25.48 -6.56
CA GLU A 291 5.10 -25.37 -7.29
C GLU A 291 5.94 -24.21 -6.78
N THR A 292 5.30 -23.06 -6.53
CA THR A 292 5.98 -21.87 -6.01
C THR A 292 6.44 -22.07 -4.57
N ALA A 293 5.62 -22.71 -3.73
CA ALA A 293 5.99 -23.06 -2.36
C ALA A 293 7.23 -23.97 -2.34
N ARG A 294 7.28 -25.00 -3.19
CA ARG A 294 8.47 -25.87 -3.34
C ARG A 294 9.70 -25.09 -3.83
N PHE A 295 9.51 -24.14 -4.75
CA PHE A 295 10.61 -23.28 -5.20
C PHE A 295 11.19 -22.47 -4.03
N LEU A 296 10.34 -21.84 -3.20
CA LEU A 296 10.76 -21.02 -2.05
C LEU A 296 11.36 -21.86 -0.91
N LEU A 297 10.96 -23.12 -0.76
CA LEU A 297 11.62 -24.05 0.17
C LEU A 297 13.03 -24.44 -0.30
N ALA A 298 13.20 -24.62 -1.62
CA ALA A 298 14.45 -25.10 -2.20
C ALA A 298 15.48 -23.98 -2.45
N HIS A 299 15.06 -22.73 -2.61
CA HIS A 299 15.94 -21.61 -2.97
C HIS A 299 15.78 -20.47 -1.98
N LYS A 300 16.91 -19.90 -1.55
CA LYS A 300 16.96 -18.81 -0.59
C LYS A 300 17.53 -17.54 -1.23
N ILE A 301 17.35 -16.42 -0.54
CA ILE A 301 17.97 -15.13 -0.89
C ILE A 301 19.10 -14.87 0.13
N PRO A 302 20.36 -14.67 -0.31
CA PRO A 302 21.44 -14.31 0.60
C PRO A 302 21.16 -13.00 1.36
N ASP A 303 21.67 -12.92 2.59
CA ASP A 303 21.36 -11.84 3.54
C ASP A 303 21.64 -10.45 2.96
N ARG A 304 22.71 -10.28 2.18
CA ARG A 304 23.02 -9.01 1.51
C ARG A 304 21.90 -8.57 0.55
N HIS A 305 21.44 -9.46 -0.31
CA HIS A 305 20.40 -9.17 -1.29
C HIS A 305 19.07 -8.91 -0.60
N LEU A 306 18.74 -9.75 0.38
CA LEU A 306 17.51 -9.63 1.15
C LEU A 306 17.47 -8.33 1.97
N ALA A 307 18.57 -7.98 2.64
CA ALA A 307 18.63 -6.76 3.42
C ALA A 307 18.48 -5.50 2.55
N LEU A 308 19.13 -5.45 1.38
CA LEU A 308 18.96 -4.32 0.44
C LEU A 308 17.50 -4.17 -0.03
N GLY A 309 16.86 -5.28 -0.39
CA GLY A 309 15.47 -5.29 -0.82
C GLY A 309 14.50 -4.89 0.30
N LEU A 310 14.68 -5.46 1.50
CA LEU A 310 13.85 -5.15 2.67
C LEU A 310 14.01 -3.71 3.13
N ASP A 311 15.21 -3.16 3.07
CA ASP A 311 15.47 -1.79 3.47
C ASP A 311 14.75 -0.79 2.55
N LEU A 312 14.84 -1.00 1.24
CA LEU A 312 14.12 -0.21 0.25
C LEU A 312 12.59 -0.35 0.41
N LEU A 313 12.11 -1.53 0.77
CA LEU A 313 10.69 -1.76 1.03
C LEU A 313 10.22 -1.05 2.31
N ALA A 314 11.07 -0.99 3.33
CA ALA A 314 10.74 -0.53 4.68
C ALA A 314 10.98 0.96 4.96
N ARG A 315 11.78 1.65 4.13
CA ARG A 315 12.18 3.04 4.34
C ARG A 315 12.05 3.86 3.06
N ASP A 316 11.62 5.11 3.19
CA ASP A 316 11.58 6.10 2.13
C ASP A 316 12.75 7.08 2.30
N ASP A 317 13.17 7.71 1.20
CA ASP A 317 14.19 8.76 1.23
C ASP A 317 13.51 10.13 1.42
N ASP A 318 14.04 10.96 2.33
CA ASP A 318 13.63 12.35 2.46
C ASP A 318 14.41 13.19 1.45
N GLU A 319 13.69 13.72 0.46
CA GLU A 319 14.26 14.55 -0.62
C GLU A 319 14.95 15.82 -0.10
N LYS A 320 14.64 16.28 1.13
CA LYS A 320 15.22 17.50 1.72
C LYS A 320 16.41 17.20 2.63
N THR A 321 16.32 16.14 3.42
CA THR A 321 17.35 15.83 4.44
C THR A 321 18.34 14.76 3.99
N PHE A 322 18.06 14.06 2.88
CA PHE A 322 18.81 12.90 2.40
C PHE A 322 18.96 11.79 3.47
N GLN A 323 17.97 11.74 4.37
CA GLN A 323 17.86 10.71 5.39
C GLN A 323 16.77 9.71 5.02
N ARG A 324 16.99 8.46 5.41
CA ARG A 324 15.98 7.41 5.37
C ARG A 324 15.10 7.49 6.60
N PHE A 325 13.81 7.58 6.37
CA PHE A 325 12.79 7.46 7.41
C PHE A 325 11.94 6.22 7.13
N PRO A 326 11.32 5.61 8.16
CA PRO A 326 10.36 4.52 7.94
C PRO A 326 9.36 4.91 6.86
N SER A 327 9.28 4.12 5.78
CA SER A 327 8.33 4.39 4.72
C SER A 327 6.93 4.32 5.31
N ILE A 328 6.04 5.14 4.75
CA ILE A 328 4.66 5.35 5.17
C ILE A 328 4.07 4.05 5.74
N THR A 329 4.01 4.03 7.07
CA THR A 329 3.30 3.09 7.91
C THR A 329 1.94 2.79 7.28
N SER A 330 1.69 1.52 6.92
CA SER A 330 0.46 0.76 7.20
C SER A 330 -0.94 1.28 6.85
N ARG A 331 -1.12 2.54 6.49
CA ARG A 331 -2.40 3.19 6.16
C ARG A 331 -2.58 3.38 4.66
N SER A 332 -1.50 3.48 3.88
CA SER A 332 -1.57 3.68 2.42
C SER A 332 -1.74 2.41 1.60
N VAL A 333 -1.39 1.23 2.15
CA VAL A 333 -1.78 -0.06 1.57
C VAL A 333 -3.26 -0.28 1.93
N SER A 334 -4.17 0.25 1.12
CA SER A 334 -5.58 -0.14 1.16
C SER A 334 -5.74 -1.45 0.39
N VAL A 335 -6.47 -2.42 0.98
CA VAL A 335 -6.71 -3.76 0.42
C VAL A 335 -7.38 -3.70 -0.96
N SER A 336 -8.02 -2.57 -1.29
CA SER A 336 -8.56 -2.27 -2.62
C SER A 336 -7.48 -2.34 -3.71
N SER A 337 -6.20 -2.11 -3.40
CA SER A 337 -5.06 -2.27 -4.32
C SER A 337 -4.34 -3.62 -4.21
N ALA A 338 -4.83 -4.57 -3.41
CA ALA A 338 -4.26 -5.94 -3.30
C ALA A 338 -5.21 -7.02 -3.88
N ALA A 339 -6.53 -6.83 -3.79
CA ALA A 339 -7.52 -7.76 -4.34
C ALA A 339 -7.79 -7.54 -5.84
N SER A 340 -7.72 -6.29 -6.34
CA SER A 340 -7.87 -5.96 -7.78
C SER A 340 -6.60 -6.26 -8.62
N THR A 341 -5.60 -6.85 -7.96
CA THR A 341 -4.18 -6.75 -8.32
C THR A 341 -3.71 -7.98 -9.08
N ARG A 342 -4.29 -9.16 -8.84
CA ARG A 342 -3.99 -10.34 -9.67
C ARG A 342 -4.30 -10.08 -11.15
N ALA A 343 -5.42 -9.43 -11.47
CA ALA A 343 -5.81 -9.15 -12.86
C ALA A 343 -5.01 -7.99 -13.49
N CYS A 344 -4.85 -6.87 -12.76
CA CYS A 344 -4.12 -5.70 -13.26
C CYS A 344 -2.59 -5.93 -13.32
N TRP A 345 -2.04 -6.81 -12.48
CA TRP A 345 -0.61 -7.12 -12.47
C TRP A 345 -0.24 -8.26 -13.42
N SER A 346 -1.17 -9.17 -13.75
CA SER A 346 -0.94 -10.17 -14.80
C SER A 346 -0.70 -9.53 -16.16
N SER A 347 -1.41 -8.44 -16.49
CA SER A 347 -1.22 -7.71 -17.76
C SER A 347 0.08 -6.91 -17.81
N ALA A 348 0.50 -6.32 -16.67
CA ALA A 348 1.79 -5.64 -16.54
C ALA A 348 2.99 -6.61 -16.52
N CYS A 349 2.82 -7.80 -15.93
CA CYS A 349 3.81 -8.88 -15.97
C CYS A 349 3.97 -9.42 -17.40
N ALA A 350 2.87 -9.57 -18.16
CA ALA A 350 2.91 -10.04 -19.55
C ALA A 350 3.65 -9.06 -20.49
N SER A 351 3.55 -7.75 -20.26
CA SER A 351 4.25 -6.74 -21.07
C SER A 351 5.73 -6.59 -20.69
N ARG A 352 6.09 -6.73 -19.40
CA ARG A 352 7.50 -6.68 -18.94
C ARG A 352 8.25 -8.01 -19.07
N ARG A 353 7.57 -9.18 -19.17
CA ARG A 353 8.17 -10.48 -19.52
C ARG A 353 8.99 -10.44 -20.80
N ARG A 354 8.60 -9.58 -21.76
CA ARG A 354 9.28 -9.41 -23.06
C ARG A 354 10.49 -8.46 -23.02
N ARG A 355 10.73 -7.75 -21.92
CA ARG A 355 11.76 -6.69 -21.81
C ARG A 355 12.89 -7.01 -20.82
N TRP A 356 13.00 -8.24 -20.33
CA TRP A 356 14.09 -8.60 -19.42
C TRP A 356 15.43 -8.62 -20.19
N PRO A 357 16.42 -7.77 -19.87
CA PRO A 357 17.69 -7.81 -20.57
C PRO A 357 18.47 -9.04 -20.10
N SER A 358 19.01 -9.81 -21.04
CA SER A 358 20.06 -10.77 -20.76
C SER A 358 21.20 -10.08 -19.98
N ALA A 359 21.79 -10.80 -19.02
CA ALA A 359 22.71 -10.31 -17.99
C ALA A 359 24.01 -9.60 -18.46
N ARG A 360 24.11 -9.16 -19.71
CA ARG A 360 25.27 -8.45 -20.30
C ARG A 360 25.20 -6.92 -20.23
N ALA A 361 24.06 -6.30 -19.95
CA ALA A 361 23.91 -4.85 -20.12
C ALA A 361 24.44 -3.97 -18.96
N ARG A 362 24.55 -4.47 -17.72
CA ARG A 362 24.95 -3.65 -16.56
C ARG A 362 26.47 -3.46 -16.38
N ARG A 363 27.33 -4.07 -17.21
CA ARG A 363 28.80 -3.88 -17.13
C ARG A 363 29.34 -2.61 -17.81
N ARG A 364 28.52 -1.79 -18.48
CA ARG A 364 28.99 -0.59 -19.20
C ARG A 364 28.70 0.76 -18.54
N SER A 365 27.90 0.82 -17.48
CA SER A 365 27.57 2.10 -16.82
C SER A 365 28.51 2.50 -15.68
N SER A 366 29.29 1.58 -15.12
CA SER A 366 30.22 1.87 -14.02
C SER A 366 31.54 2.54 -14.47
N SER A 367 31.91 2.47 -15.76
CA SER A 367 33.14 3.12 -16.26
C SER A 367 32.95 4.58 -16.68
N PHE A 368 31.71 5.11 -16.70
CA PHE A 368 31.44 6.46 -17.19
C PHE A 368 31.35 7.53 -16.09
N ARG A 369 31.12 7.14 -14.82
CA ARG A 369 31.06 8.09 -13.69
C ARG A 369 32.42 8.43 -13.09
N THR A 370 33.45 7.61 -13.26
CA THR A 370 34.82 7.86 -12.77
C THR A 370 35.67 8.74 -13.69
N ALA A 371 35.30 8.89 -14.98
CA ALA A 371 36.03 9.73 -15.93
C ALA A 371 35.69 11.24 -15.83
N ARG A 372 34.55 11.60 -15.22
CA ARG A 372 34.09 13.00 -15.16
C ARG A 372 34.63 13.79 -13.95
N ARG A 373 35.22 13.12 -12.95
CA ARG A 373 35.81 13.77 -11.76
C ARG A 373 37.31 14.11 -11.87
N ARG A 374 38.00 13.73 -12.96
CA ARG A 374 39.44 14.02 -13.17
C ARG A 374 39.74 15.15 -14.16
N ARG A 375 38.73 15.87 -14.67
CA ARG A 375 38.93 16.94 -15.69
C ARG A 375 38.66 18.37 -15.21
N THR A 376 38.45 18.60 -13.91
CA THR A 376 38.18 19.94 -13.36
C THR A 376 39.19 20.42 -12.32
N SER A 377 40.40 19.86 -12.27
CA SER A 377 41.49 20.32 -11.37
C SER A 377 42.77 20.74 -12.10
N SER A 378 42.64 21.28 -13.31
CA SER A 378 43.77 21.88 -14.04
C SER A 378 43.32 23.14 -14.78
N ARG A 379 43.02 24.18 -14.01
CA ARG A 379 43.09 25.60 -14.41
C ARG A 379 42.92 26.42 -13.13
N SER A 380 43.79 27.42 -12.99
CA SER A 380 44.08 28.24 -11.79
C SER A 380 45.07 27.58 -10.83
#